data_AF-A4JA98-F1
#
_entry.id   AF-A4JA98-F1
#
_cell.length_a   1.000
_cell.length_b   1.000
_cell.length_c   1.000
_cell.angle_alpha   90.00
_cell.angle_beta   90.00
_cell.angle_gamma   90.00
#
_symmetry.space_group_name_H-M   'P 1'
#
loop_
_entity.id
_entity.type
_entity.pdbx_description
1 polymer ?
#
loop_
_entity_poly.entity_id
_entity_poly.type
_entity_poly.pdbx_seq_one_letter_code
_entity_poly.pdbx_strand_id
1 'polypeptide(L)'
;MKEAHRRDAVAPCRLAAACTIEIIGGFNFPADTMSLSSTQIGAIGENLLVNAVMRGSNGRLTPFQPLADDDGIDCLFWDKATGQSVAIQLKCRTVTLYKPGTKVRGNQAHFEVRKTTFSEARRAYLVAGLCNEELTGFLVMWLIPMATLPELARNGASKWVIRPNKSDGSADRFAPYRCSSADELVQRIIDICETHENVAALSFS
;
A
#
# COMPACT_ATOMS: atom_id res chain seq x y z
N MET A 1 47.30 -0.45 63.77
CA MET A 1 47.55 0.60 62.76
C MET A 1 46.85 0.15 61.48
N LYS A 2 45.68 0.72 61.16
CA LYS A 2 45.45 1.71 60.07
C LYS A 2 46.01 1.20 58.73
N GLU A 3 45.26 1.03 57.63
CA GLU A 3 44.26 1.93 57.04
C GLU A 3 43.40 1.15 56.02
N ALA A 4 42.22 1.70 55.69
CA ALA A 4 41.25 1.15 54.75
C ALA A 4 41.61 1.44 53.27
N HIS A 5 41.22 0.53 52.38
CA HIS A 5 40.82 0.92 51.02
C HIS A 5 39.72 0.00 50.46
N ARG A 6 38.55 0.61 50.26
CA ARG A 6 37.41 0.10 49.49
C ARG A 6 37.86 -0.25 48.07
N ARG A 7 37.35 -1.36 47.53
CA ARG A 7 37.09 -1.49 46.09
C ARG A 7 35.68 -2.03 45.91
N ASP A 8 34.92 -1.26 45.17
CA ASP A 8 33.49 -1.39 44.97
C ASP A 8 33.14 -2.63 44.15
N ALA A 9 31.98 -3.20 44.50
CA ALA A 9 31.34 -4.30 43.81
C ALA A 9 30.81 -3.84 42.44
N VAL A 10 31.20 -4.55 41.38
CA VAL A 10 30.56 -4.44 40.06
C VAL A 10 29.51 -5.54 39.96
N ALA A 11 28.24 -5.17 40.10
CA ALA A 11 27.10 -6.04 39.87
C ALA A 11 26.84 -6.19 38.35
N PRO A 12 26.36 -7.37 37.88
CA PRO A 12 26.02 -7.59 36.48
C PRO A 12 24.75 -6.83 36.07
N CYS A 13 24.88 -6.02 35.02
CA CYS A 13 23.80 -5.28 34.38
C CYS A 13 22.81 -6.25 33.72
N ARG A 14 21.67 -6.50 34.38
CA ARG A 14 20.48 -7.11 33.79
C ARG A 14 19.49 -5.98 33.46
N LEU A 15 19.43 -5.58 32.20
CA LEU A 15 18.37 -4.68 31.70
C LEU A 15 17.43 -5.47 30.79
N ALA A 16 16.56 -6.27 31.39
CA ALA A 16 15.31 -6.70 30.77
C ALA A 16 14.23 -5.74 31.27
N ALA A 17 14.02 -4.64 30.55
CA ALA A 17 12.89 -3.76 30.81
C ALA A 17 11.70 -4.25 29.99
N ALA A 18 10.86 -5.09 30.61
CA ALA A 18 9.50 -5.29 30.16
C ALA A 18 8.77 -3.95 30.31
N CYS A 19 8.46 -3.30 29.19
CA CYS A 19 7.58 -2.14 29.19
C CYS A 19 6.14 -2.66 29.27
N THR A 20 5.69 -2.94 30.49
CA THR A 20 4.28 -3.20 30.79
C THR A 20 3.56 -1.86 30.70
N ILE A 21 2.84 -1.64 29.61
CA ILE A 21 1.91 -0.51 29.49
C ILE A 21 0.67 -0.86 30.32
N GLU A 22 0.58 -0.31 31.53
CA GLU A 22 -0.66 -0.29 32.29
C GLU A 22 -1.63 0.66 31.60
N ILE A 23 -2.75 0.11 31.12
CA ILE A 23 -3.86 0.85 30.55
C ILE A 23 -4.58 1.55 31.70
N ILE A 24 -4.29 2.85 31.89
CA ILE A 24 -5.03 3.69 32.82
C ILE A 24 -6.38 4.05 32.18
N GLY A 25 -7.45 3.57 32.82
CA GLY A 25 -8.78 4.17 32.96
C GLY A 25 -9.32 5.09 31.85
N GLY A 26 -10.34 4.58 31.14
CA GLY A 26 -11.62 5.26 30.91
C GLY A 26 -11.61 6.75 30.56
N PHE A 27 -11.07 7.10 29.40
CA PHE A 27 -11.45 8.37 28.76
C PHE A 27 -12.78 8.20 28.04
N ASN A 28 -13.84 8.74 28.64
CA ASN A 28 -15.13 8.91 28.00
C ASN A 28 -15.01 10.11 27.04
N PHE A 29 -14.53 9.87 25.82
CA PHE A 29 -14.47 10.91 24.79
C PHE A 29 -15.90 11.22 24.32
N PRO A 30 -16.34 12.50 24.30
CA PRO A 30 -17.62 12.85 23.74
C PRO A 30 -17.68 12.42 22.28
N ALA A 31 -18.77 11.72 21.92
CA ALA A 31 -19.03 11.20 20.59
C ALA A 31 -19.43 12.32 19.63
N ASP A 32 -18.47 13.16 19.27
CA ASP A 32 -18.46 13.84 17.98
C ASP A 32 -17.26 13.28 17.22
N THR A 33 -17.44 12.07 16.67
CA THR A 33 -16.36 11.30 16.05
C THR A 33 -15.94 12.01 14.76
N MET A 34 -14.86 12.78 14.81
CA MET A 34 -14.19 13.26 13.60
C MET A 34 -13.78 12.04 12.77
N SER A 35 -14.52 11.77 11.69
CA SER A 35 -14.17 10.74 10.73
C SER A 35 -12.86 11.11 10.03
N LEU A 36 -12.01 10.13 9.76
CA LEU A 36 -10.79 10.35 9.00
C LEU A 36 -11.09 10.99 7.65
N SER A 37 -10.32 12.02 7.30
CA SER A 37 -10.37 12.64 5.98
C SER A 37 -9.85 11.69 4.89
N SER A 38 -10.24 11.93 3.64
CA SER A 38 -9.73 11.15 2.52
C SER A 38 -8.20 11.20 2.36
N THR A 39 -7.58 12.33 2.75
CA THR A 39 -6.12 12.49 2.76
C THR A 39 -5.47 11.61 3.83
N GLN A 40 -6.03 11.58 5.04
CA GLN A 40 -5.53 10.69 6.11
C GLN A 40 -5.70 9.22 5.74
N ILE A 41 -6.83 8.84 5.13
CA ILE A 41 -7.05 7.47 4.63
C ILE A 41 -6.03 7.12 3.53
N GLY A 42 -5.72 8.07 2.64
CA GLY A 42 -4.67 7.92 1.63
C GLY A 42 -3.31 7.63 2.27
N ALA A 43 -2.87 8.49 3.20
CA ALA A 43 -1.60 8.33 3.90
C ALA A 43 -1.52 7.01 4.70
N ILE A 44 -2.61 6.60 5.36
CA ILE A 44 -2.66 5.29 6.04
C ILE A 44 -2.51 4.17 5.01
N GLY A 45 -3.23 4.24 3.89
CA GLY A 45 -3.13 3.29 2.79
C GLY A 45 -1.71 3.14 2.25
N GLU A 46 -1.01 4.25 2.02
CA GLU A 46 0.37 4.25 1.54
C GLU A 46 1.30 3.54 2.53
N ASN A 47 1.18 3.84 3.82
CA ASN A 47 1.95 3.17 4.87
C ASN A 47 1.63 1.67 4.95
N LEU A 48 0.36 1.27 4.81
CA LEU A 48 -0.03 -0.14 4.76
C LEU A 48 0.62 -0.86 3.58
N LEU A 49 0.59 -0.23 2.39
CA LEU A 49 1.21 -0.79 1.18
C LEU A 49 2.72 -0.95 1.37
N VAL A 50 3.40 0.10 1.81
CA VAL A 50 4.86 0.08 2.02
C VAL A 50 5.25 -1.00 3.02
N ASN A 51 4.56 -1.07 4.17
CA ASN A 51 4.81 -2.09 5.19
C ASN A 51 4.56 -3.51 4.68
N ALA A 52 3.48 -3.71 3.91
CA ALA A 52 3.16 -4.99 3.30
C ALA A 52 4.26 -5.43 2.32
N VAL A 53 4.72 -4.52 1.47
CA VAL A 53 5.74 -4.81 0.46
C VAL A 53 7.11 -5.08 1.06
N MET A 54 7.53 -4.26 2.02
CA MET A 54 8.79 -4.47 2.74
C MET A 54 8.80 -5.82 3.47
N ARG A 55 7.71 -6.13 4.19
CA ARG A 55 7.60 -7.38 4.95
C ARG A 55 7.52 -8.59 4.03
N GLY A 56 6.62 -8.57 3.04
CA GLY A 56 6.39 -9.70 2.14
C GLY A 56 7.61 -10.01 1.25
N SER A 57 8.41 -8.99 0.92
CA SER A 57 9.63 -9.18 0.13
C SER A 57 10.85 -9.55 0.98
N ASN A 58 10.68 -9.72 2.30
CA ASN A 58 11.78 -9.90 3.26
C ASN A 58 12.89 -8.84 3.08
N GLY A 59 12.47 -7.60 2.84
CA GLY A 59 13.36 -6.47 2.61
C GLY A 59 14.03 -6.44 1.23
N ARG A 60 13.72 -7.32 0.27
CA ARG A 60 14.25 -7.24 -1.11
C ARG A 60 13.84 -5.93 -1.80
N LEU A 61 12.57 -5.55 -1.67
CA LEU A 61 12.02 -4.32 -2.23
C LEU A 61 12.18 -3.18 -1.23
N THR A 62 12.84 -2.10 -1.65
CA THR A 62 13.09 -0.90 -0.83
C THR A 62 12.17 0.23 -1.29
N PRO A 63 11.33 0.80 -0.42
CA PRO A 63 10.44 1.90 -0.78
C PRO A 63 11.17 3.24 -0.83
N PHE A 64 10.76 4.10 -1.76
CA PHE A 64 11.13 5.49 -1.87
C PHE A 64 9.86 6.32 -2.07
N GLN A 65 9.75 7.44 -1.35
CA GLN A 65 8.63 8.36 -1.48
C GLN A 65 9.11 9.62 -2.21
N PRO A 66 8.40 10.08 -3.25
CA PRO A 66 8.76 11.32 -3.91
C PRO A 66 8.50 12.51 -2.99
N LEU A 67 9.39 13.50 -3.04
CA LEU A 67 9.24 14.74 -2.28
C LEU A 67 8.20 15.69 -2.92
N ALA A 68 8.06 15.62 -4.24
CA ALA A 68 7.09 16.39 -5.03
C ALA A 68 6.12 15.44 -5.73
N ASP A 69 4.82 15.68 -5.59
CA ASP A 69 3.73 14.89 -6.18
C ASP A 69 3.15 15.55 -7.44
N ASP A 70 4.02 15.98 -8.36
CA ASP A 70 3.57 16.54 -9.64
C ASP A 70 3.09 15.43 -10.60
N ASP A 71 3.55 14.21 -10.34
CA ASP A 71 3.41 13.08 -11.25
C ASP A 71 2.37 12.04 -10.79
N GLY A 72 1.75 12.23 -9.63
CA GLY A 72 0.76 11.30 -9.08
C GLY A 72 1.34 9.97 -8.64
N ILE A 73 2.66 9.88 -8.44
CA ILE A 73 3.35 8.69 -7.96
C ILE A 73 3.39 8.80 -6.44
N ASP A 74 2.83 7.82 -5.75
CA ASP A 74 2.77 7.84 -4.28
C ASP A 74 4.01 7.13 -3.68
N CYS A 75 4.54 6.10 -4.34
CA CYS A 75 5.79 5.46 -3.96
C CYS A 75 6.51 4.77 -5.13
N LEU A 76 7.81 4.51 -4.95
CA LEU A 76 8.64 3.73 -5.86
C LEU A 76 9.27 2.59 -5.07
N PHE A 77 9.19 1.37 -5.61
CA PHE A 77 9.87 0.21 -5.04
C PHE A 77 11.10 -0.12 -5.88
N TRP A 78 12.27 -0.05 -5.27
CA TRP A 78 13.54 -0.47 -5.86
C TRP A 78 13.84 -1.91 -5.48
N ASP A 79 14.07 -2.75 -6.47
CA ASP A 79 14.46 -4.14 -6.27
C ASP A 79 15.97 -4.28 -6.21
N LYS A 80 16.46 -4.66 -5.03
CA LYS A 80 17.90 -4.88 -4.79
C LYS A 80 18.49 -6.04 -5.58
N ALA A 81 17.68 -7.01 -6.01
CA ALA A 81 18.16 -8.17 -6.74
C ALA A 81 18.43 -7.85 -8.21
N THR A 82 17.52 -7.12 -8.85
CA THR A 82 17.55 -6.85 -10.31
C THR A 82 18.05 -5.45 -10.64
N GLY A 83 18.15 -4.56 -9.64
CA GLY A 83 18.46 -3.13 -9.83
C GLY A 83 17.32 -2.33 -10.47
N GLN A 84 16.20 -2.97 -10.81
CA GLN A 84 15.04 -2.33 -11.42
C GLN A 84 14.15 -1.63 -10.38
N SER A 85 13.26 -0.78 -10.85
CA SER A 85 12.26 -0.13 -10.00
C SER A 85 10.87 -0.14 -10.60
N VAL A 86 9.88 -0.10 -9.72
CA VAL A 86 8.46 -0.03 -10.06
C VAL A 86 7.86 1.20 -9.39
N ALA A 87 7.39 2.13 -10.21
CA ALA A 87 6.65 3.30 -9.74
C ALA A 87 5.18 2.92 -9.51
N ILE A 88 4.64 3.30 -8.35
CA ILE A 88 3.27 2.98 -7.94
C ILE A 88 2.49 4.25 -7.60
N GLN A 89 1.31 4.36 -8.18
CA GLN A 89 0.23 5.21 -7.71
C GLN A 89 -0.73 4.36 -6.88
N LEU A 90 -1.10 4.80 -5.68
CA LEU A 90 -2.07 4.17 -4.82
C LEU A 90 -3.38 4.97 -4.80
N LYS A 91 -4.50 4.24 -4.84
CA LYS A 91 -5.81 4.79 -4.50
C LYS A 91 -6.51 3.85 -3.53
N CYS A 92 -6.83 4.36 -2.35
CA CYS A 92 -7.50 3.60 -1.30
C CYS A 92 -8.96 4.00 -1.11
N ARG A 93 -9.79 3.03 -0.75
CA ARG A 93 -11.18 3.20 -0.32
C ARG A 93 -11.46 2.27 0.85
N THR A 94 -12.38 2.66 1.72
CA THR A 94 -12.89 1.83 2.83
C THR A 94 -14.26 1.25 2.55
N VAL A 95 -14.94 1.70 1.49
CA VAL A 95 -16.32 1.34 1.19
C VAL A 95 -16.53 1.05 -0.29
N THR A 96 -17.52 0.20 -0.56
CA THR A 96 -18.02 -0.09 -1.91
C THR A 96 -19.25 0.76 -2.25
N LEU A 97 -19.62 0.79 -3.53
CA LEU A 97 -20.86 1.40 -3.98
C LEU A 97 -22.09 0.71 -3.39
N TYR A 98 -23.14 1.47 -3.11
CA TYR A 98 -24.44 0.91 -2.75
C TYR A 98 -25.05 0.16 -3.93
N LYS A 99 -25.83 -0.90 -3.66
CA LYS A 99 -26.67 -1.51 -4.70
C LYS A 99 -27.76 -0.50 -5.12
N PRO A 100 -28.09 -0.39 -6.41
CA PRO A 100 -29.08 0.57 -6.90
C PRO A 100 -30.40 0.51 -6.11
N GLY A 101 -30.88 1.65 -5.65
CA GLY A 101 -32.14 1.76 -4.90
C GLY A 101 -32.10 1.22 -3.47
N THR A 102 -30.93 0.91 -2.91
CA THR A 102 -30.82 0.36 -1.54
C THR A 102 -29.78 1.09 -0.69
N LYS A 103 -29.85 0.92 0.63
CA LYS A 103 -28.81 1.32 1.60
C LYS A 103 -27.79 0.20 1.86
N VAL A 104 -27.83 -0.89 1.09
CA VAL A 104 -26.94 -2.05 1.25
C VAL A 104 -25.72 -1.88 0.35
N ARG A 105 -24.54 -2.09 0.92
CA ARG A 105 -23.27 -2.05 0.17
C ARG A 105 -23.20 -3.22 -0.82
N GLY A 106 -22.75 -2.94 -2.03
CA GLY A 106 -22.48 -3.92 -3.08
C GLY A 106 -21.03 -4.41 -3.06
N ASN A 107 -20.61 -5.02 -4.16
CA ASN A 107 -19.23 -5.53 -4.31
C ASN A 107 -18.32 -4.66 -5.16
N GLN A 108 -18.84 -3.60 -5.79
CA GLN A 108 -18.03 -2.71 -6.63
C GLN A 108 -17.35 -1.63 -5.78
N ALA A 109 -16.02 -1.63 -5.76
CA ALA A 109 -15.27 -0.47 -5.30
C ALA A 109 -15.28 0.62 -6.39
N HIS A 110 -15.04 1.88 -6.03
CA HIS A 110 -14.99 2.99 -6.99
C HIS A 110 -13.72 3.81 -6.78
N PHE A 111 -12.88 3.83 -7.80
CA PHE A 111 -11.64 4.59 -7.83
C PHE A 111 -11.64 5.53 -9.02
N GLU A 112 -10.92 6.64 -8.86
CA GLU A 112 -10.77 7.65 -9.91
C GLU A 112 -9.30 8.02 -10.04
N VAL A 113 -8.81 8.03 -11.27
CA VAL A 113 -7.47 8.49 -11.64
C VAL A 113 -7.63 9.74 -12.50
N ARG A 114 -6.92 10.81 -12.16
CA ARG A 114 -6.98 12.06 -12.94
C ARG A 114 -6.25 11.85 -14.26
N LYS A 115 -6.80 12.38 -15.36
CA LYS A 115 -6.13 12.33 -16.67
C LYS A 115 -4.87 13.19 -16.72
N THR A 116 -4.78 14.23 -15.88
CA THR A 116 -3.63 15.13 -15.84
C THR A 116 -2.37 14.45 -15.32
N THR A 117 -2.52 13.47 -14.42
CA THR A 117 -1.40 12.66 -13.88
C THR A 117 -1.21 11.37 -14.68
N PHE A 118 -2.02 11.14 -15.71
CA PHE A 118 -1.93 9.96 -16.54
C PHE A 118 -0.87 10.17 -17.63
N SER A 119 0.07 9.23 -17.73
CA SER A 119 1.04 9.19 -18.82
C SER A 119 1.25 7.74 -19.25
N GLU A 120 0.88 7.44 -20.48
CA GLU A 120 1.00 6.10 -21.09
C GLU A 120 2.46 5.67 -21.27
N ALA A 121 3.36 6.64 -21.46
CA ALA A 121 4.80 6.41 -21.58
C ALA A 121 5.48 6.02 -20.26
N ARG A 122 4.80 6.20 -19.11
CA ARG A 122 5.38 5.87 -17.80
C ARG A 122 5.19 4.38 -17.50
N ARG A 123 6.29 3.72 -17.13
CA ARG A 123 6.29 2.36 -16.53
C ARG A 123 5.79 2.40 -15.08
N ALA A 124 4.57 2.93 -14.89
CA ALA A 124 3.91 3.07 -13.60
C ALA A 124 2.75 2.09 -13.48
N TYR A 125 2.44 1.72 -12.24
CA TYR A 125 1.33 0.84 -11.90
C TYR A 125 0.40 1.55 -10.93
N LEU A 126 -0.90 1.27 -11.04
CA LEU A 126 -1.89 1.65 -10.04
C LEU A 126 -2.14 0.47 -9.14
N VAL A 127 -1.98 0.68 -7.85
CA VAL A 127 -2.59 -0.15 -6.82
C VAL A 127 -3.92 0.48 -6.45
N ALA A 128 -5.02 -0.20 -6.77
CA ALA A 128 -6.34 0.15 -6.24
C ALA A 128 -6.59 -0.74 -5.01
N GLY A 129 -6.65 -0.16 -3.81
CA GLY A 129 -6.79 -0.89 -2.56
C GLY A 129 -8.15 -0.67 -1.91
N LEU A 130 -8.86 -1.74 -1.60
CA LEU A 130 -10.02 -1.69 -0.70
C LEU A 130 -9.55 -2.10 0.69
N CYS A 131 -9.50 -1.15 1.63
CA CYS A 131 -9.12 -1.40 3.02
C CYS A 131 -10.26 -2.05 3.81
N ASN A 132 -9.91 -2.72 4.91
CA ASN A 132 -10.89 -3.06 5.94
C ASN A 132 -11.35 -1.81 6.70
N GLU A 133 -12.40 -1.95 7.50
CA GLU A 133 -13.01 -0.83 8.24
C GLU A 133 -12.05 -0.24 9.28
N GLU A 134 -11.19 -1.08 9.85
CA GLU A 134 -10.20 -0.70 10.87
C GLU A 134 -8.94 -0.07 10.29
N LEU A 135 -8.79 -0.02 8.95
CA LEU A 135 -7.60 0.46 8.25
C LEU A 135 -6.29 -0.21 8.71
N THR A 136 -6.36 -1.50 9.03
CA THR A 136 -5.20 -2.32 9.43
C THR A 136 -4.67 -3.17 8.27
N GLY A 137 -5.42 -3.25 7.17
CA GLY A 137 -5.00 -3.97 5.98
C GLY A 137 -5.94 -3.79 4.80
N PHE A 138 -5.63 -4.49 3.70
CA PHE A 138 -6.43 -4.51 2.49
C PHE A 138 -7.29 -5.77 2.46
N LEU A 139 -8.59 -5.61 2.20
CA LEU A 139 -9.50 -6.71 1.88
C LEU A 139 -9.18 -7.30 0.51
N VAL A 140 -8.84 -6.45 -0.46
CA VAL A 140 -8.46 -6.84 -1.82
C VAL A 140 -7.72 -5.69 -2.47
N MET A 141 -6.78 -6.01 -3.36
CA MET A 141 -6.04 -5.03 -4.16
C MET A 141 -6.11 -5.38 -5.64
N TRP A 142 -5.87 -4.38 -6.49
CA TRP A 142 -5.65 -4.60 -7.91
C TRP A 142 -4.37 -3.89 -8.34
N LEU A 143 -3.43 -4.62 -8.95
CA LEU A 143 -2.20 -4.08 -9.52
C LEU A 143 -2.39 -3.94 -11.03
N ILE A 144 -2.65 -2.72 -11.50
CA ILE A 144 -3.03 -2.42 -12.87
C ILE A 144 -1.90 -1.64 -13.54
N PRO A 145 -1.32 -2.09 -14.68
CA PRO A 145 -0.36 -1.28 -15.43
C PRO A 145 -1.01 0.00 -15.97
N MET A 146 -0.37 1.16 -15.82
CA MET A 146 -0.95 2.42 -16.31
C MET A 146 -1.17 2.48 -17.81
N ALA A 147 -0.31 1.84 -18.61
CA ALA A 147 -0.54 1.72 -20.05
C ALA A 147 -1.89 1.06 -20.40
N THR A 148 -2.41 0.16 -19.56
CA THR A 148 -3.69 -0.55 -19.83
C THR A 148 -4.93 0.22 -19.37
N LEU A 149 -4.77 1.30 -18.60
CA LEU A 149 -5.89 2.00 -17.97
C LEU A 149 -6.89 2.59 -18.97
N PRO A 150 -6.49 3.18 -20.12
CA PRO A 150 -7.44 3.74 -21.09
C PRO A 150 -8.40 2.72 -21.67
N GLU A 151 -7.96 1.46 -21.79
CA GLU A 151 -8.77 0.35 -22.34
C GLU A 151 -9.71 -0.24 -21.29
N LEU A 152 -9.27 -0.29 -20.03
CA LEU A 152 -10.01 -0.91 -18.94
C LEU A 152 -11.04 0.03 -18.31
N ALA A 153 -10.65 1.29 -18.09
CA ALA A 153 -11.42 2.25 -17.30
C ALA A 153 -12.55 2.88 -18.12
N ARG A 154 -13.60 3.34 -17.42
CA ARG A 154 -14.59 4.20 -18.06
C ARG A 154 -13.98 5.59 -18.26
N ASN A 155 -14.04 6.07 -19.49
CA ASN A 155 -13.58 7.40 -19.87
C ASN A 155 -14.58 8.47 -19.37
N GLY A 156 -14.24 9.16 -18.28
CA GLY A 156 -14.93 10.38 -17.85
C GLY A 156 -14.27 11.64 -18.42
N ALA A 157 -14.90 12.81 -18.27
CA ALA A 157 -14.39 14.06 -18.84
C ALA A 157 -12.92 14.35 -18.42
N SER A 158 -12.65 14.41 -17.11
CA SER A 158 -11.32 14.70 -16.55
C SER A 158 -10.65 13.51 -15.85
N LYS A 159 -11.33 12.36 -15.78
CA LYS A 159 -10.91 11.22 -14.95
C LYS A 159 -11.18 9.89 -15.63
N TRP A 160 -10.30 8.93 -15.37
CA TRP A 160 -10.53 7.51 -15.59
C TRP A 160 -11.24 6.92 -14.36
N VAL A 161 -12.38 6.27 -14.59
CA VAL A 161 -13.19 5.67 -13.51
C VAL A 161 -13.04 4.16 -13.54
N ILE A 162 -12.63 3.58 -12.42
CA ILE A 162 -12.36 2.16 -12.23
C ILE A 162 -13.34 1.61 -11.21
N ARG A 163 -14.03 0.53 -11.56
CA ARG A 163 -15.04 -0.10 -10.69
C ARG A 163 -14.85 -1.61 -10.59
N PRO A 164 -13.77 -2.06 -9.92
CA PRO A 164 -13.51 -3.47 -9.78
C PRO A 164 -14.44 -4.09 -8.74
N ASN A 165 -14.75 -5.36 -8.93
CA ASN A 165 -15.59 -6.15 -8.04
C ASN A 165 -14.70 -6.92 -7.05
N LYS A 166 -15.00 -6.78 -5.75
CA LYS A 166 -14.24 -7.41 -4.66
C LYS A 166 -14.51 -8.91 -4.47
N SER A 167 -15.54 -9.48 -5.10
CA SER A 167 -15.86 -10.90 -4.94
C SER A 167 -14.84 -11.78 -5.66
N ASP A 168 -14.32 -12.81 -5.00
CA ASP A 168 -13.29 -13.70 -5.52
C ASP A 168 -13.68 -14.36 -6.86
N GLY A 169 -14.95 -14.77 -6.99
CA GLY A 169 -15.48 -15.38 -8.22
C GLY A 169 -15.92 -14.40 -9.31
N SER A 170 -15.65 -13.09 -9.16
CA SER A 170 -16.03 -12.12 -10.20
C SER A 170 -15.13 -12.26 -11.43
N ALA A 171 -15.76 -12.43 -12.59
CA ALA A 171 -15.14 -12.42 -13.92
C ALA A 171 -15.21 -11.02 -14.58
N ASP A 172 -15.14 -9.96 -13.78
CA ASP A 172 -15.06 -8.60 -14.32
C ASP A 172 -13.70 -8.35 -14.98
N ARG A 173 -13.63 -7.32 -15.83
CA ARG A 173 -12.40 -6.94 -16.56
C ARG A 173 -11.18 -6.67 -15.68
N PHE A 174 -11.39 -6.45 -14.38
CA PHE A 174 -10.33 -6.19 -13.42
C PHE A 174 -9.82 -7.47 -12.72
N ALA A 175 -10.49 -8.62 -12.91
CA ALA A 175 -10.12 -9.88 -12.30
C ALA A 175 -8.66 -10.30 -12.57
N PRO A 176 -8.07 -10.14 -13.77
CA PRO A 176 -6.67 -10.49 -14.02
C PRO A 176 -5.67 -9.71 -13.15
N TYR A 177 -6.06 -8.51 -12.70
CA TYR A 177 -5.21 -7.62 -11.91
C TYR A 177 -5.44 -7.78 -10.40
N ARG A 178 -6.44 -8.57 -9.99
CA ARG A 178 -6.78 -8.79 -8.57
C ARG A 178 -5.63 -9.50 -7.87
N CYS A 179 -5.27 -8.98 -6.70
CA CYS A 179 -4.39 -9.61 -5.72
C CYS A 179 -5.23 -9.91 -4.48
N SER A 180 -5.41 -11.18 -4.17
CA SER A 180 -6.21 -11.65 -3.02
C SER A 180 -5.45 -11.56 -1.70
N SER A 181 -4.14 -11.31 -1.74
CA SER A 181 -3.31 -11.10 -0.56
C SER A 181 -2.21 -10.07 -0.80
N ALA A 182 -1.60 -9.59 0.28
CA ALA A 182 -0.39 -8.78 0.22
C ALA A 182 0.78 -9.54 -0.42
N ASP A 183 0.94 -10.83 -0.11
CA ASP A 183 2.04 -11.63 -0.63
C ASP A 183 1.93 -11.81 -2.15
N GLU A 184 0.71 -11.99 -2.67
CA GLU A 184 0.47 -12.04 -4.12
C GLU A 184 0.82 -10.71 -4.80
N LEU A 185 0.45 -9.57 -4.19
CA LEU A 185 0.83 -8.25 -4.70
C LEU A 185 2.36 -8.11 -4.75
N VAL A 186 3.05 -8.52 -3.69
CA VAL A 186 4.51 -8.47 -3.61
C VAL A 186 5.16 -9.31 -4.69
N GLN A 187 4.70 -10.55 -4.86
CA GLN A 187 5.24 -11.44 -5.88
C GLN A 187 5.06 -10.83 -7.27
N ARG A 188 3.89 -10.25 -7.58
CA ARG A 188 3.68 -9.58 -8.87
C ARG A 188 4.60 -8.37 -9.08
N ILE A 189 4.89 -7.60 -8.03
CA ILE A 189 5.85 -6.48 -8.12
C ILE A 189 7.26 -7.03 -8.43
N ILE A 190 7.65 -8.13 -7.78
CA ILE A 190 8.93 -8.81 -8.06
C ILE A 190 8.98 -9.32 -9.50
N ASP A 191 7.93 -9.98 -9.97
CA ASP A 191 7.85 -10.53 -11.34
C ASP A 191 7.98 -9.42 -12.40
N ILE A 192 7.44 -8.24 -12.13
CA ILE A 192 7.59 -7.05 -12.99
C ILE A 192 9.07 -6.64 -13.07
N CYS A 193 9.77 -6.56 -11.94
CA CYS A 193 11.19 -6.22 -11.90
C CYS A 193 12.05 -7.22 -12.68
N GLU A 194 11.80 -8.52 -12.48
CA GLU A 194 12.54 -9.60 -13.14
C GLU A 194 12.25 -9.64 -14.65
N THR A 195 11.01 -9.36 -15.07
CA THR A 195 10.67 -9.26 -16.49
C THR A 195 11.41 -8.12 -17.17
N HIS A 196 11.55 -6.97 -16.49
CA HIS A 196 12.24 -5.80 -17.04
C HIS A 196 13.75 -6.03 -17.19
N GLU A 197 14.38 -6.76 -16.27
CA GLU A 197 15.79 -7.13 -16.37
C GLU A 197 16.05 -7.96 -17.64
N ASN A 198 15.20 -8.95 -17.91
CA ASN A 198 15.31 -9.81 -19.09
C ASN A 198 15.20 -9.02 -20.40
N VAL A 199 14.27 -8.06 -20.48
CA VAL A 199 14.13 -7.18 -21.66
C VAL A 199 15.37 -6.30 -21.82
N ALA A 200 15.90 -5.73 -20.73
CA ALA A 200 17.10 -4.93 -20.78
C ALA A 200 18.30 -5.74 -21.30
N ALA A 201 18.51 -6.97 -20.81
CA ALA A 201 19.59 -7.84 -21.25
C ALA A 201 19.53 -8.16 -22.75
N LEU A 202 18.32 -8.42 -23.29
CA LEU A 202 18.10 -8.67 -24.72
C LEU A 202 18.26 -7.43 -25.61
N SER A 203 18.15 -6.23 -25.05
CA SER A 203 18.28 -4.96 -25.80
C SER A 203 19.75 -4.58 -26.08
N PHE A 204 20.69 -5.22 -25.38
CA PHE A 204 22.13 -4.99 -25.51
C PHE A 204 22.88 -6.18 -26.15
N SER A 205 22.14 -7.17 -26.66
CA SER A 205 22.64 -8.34 -27.39
C SER A 205 22.45 -8.16 -28.89
#